data_AF-A0A164HC59-F1
#
_entry.id   AF-A0A164HC59-F1
#
_cell.length_a   1.000
_cell.length_b   1.000
_cell.length_c   1.000
_cell.angle_alpha   90.00
_cell.angle_beta   90.00
_cell.angle_gamma   90.00
#
_symmetry.space_group_name_H-M   'P 1'
#
loop_
_entity.id
_entity.type
_entity.pdbx_description
1 polymer ?
#
loop_
_entity_poly.entity_id
_entity_poly.type
_entity_poly.pdbx_seq_one_letter_code
_entity_poly.pdbx_strand_id
1 'polypeptide(L)'
;VYHAMEGSVTGECQTWYHISRLPVEVVEAEPKLLPAPELCQNFPVYEIVKNRDLDNCRILPVFNYNSNQGLRCNLVNGAGCENKISHSDTVRIIGCTSNEGHFIVQRIKSIDKLVVKPFSYETEATEGLTVQHLTLRSATPTGYSKLVSRISSDVHIYQTLAYSYDDDYKTHGPLMGKPTLRNVNSPMIMEVEPEILKKEALRLLSEIISDVESEAYYVDPSTKHTSEKINMLRRALASLDYNELMGFVAQVWESKEWSTSNQIVVDALMLSGTNPSLMLVREYILQGKIAGEQAVQAISALVPTVETPTKELLTSLMEFLKSEVVQSHRQLKITTALSLSRLVYQACVNTTHSLNMFPKLVMGEFCNPSDSIVASQLVPYLAEQAKIAKDAGERMAFLTALGNIGHEIIVPFVKPFITSCEPSSHYESEWYERNQRNLASLSKKEMRKKWIEAKKTLNLKKYEQEQEDIVLSR
;
A
#
# COMPACT_ATOMS: atom_id res chain seq x y z
N VAL A 1 -7.75 -26.22 -27.85
CA VAL A 1 -7.39 -25.14 -26.91
C VAL A 1 -6.41 -25.70 -25.91
N TYR A 2 -5.29 -25.01 -25.68
CA TYR A 2 -4.22 -25.45 -24.78
C TYR A 2 -3.96 -24.35 -23.74
N HIS A 3 -3.63 -24.71 -22.50
CA HIS A 3 -3.33 -23.76 -21.42
C HIS A 3 -1.89 -23.97 -20.93
N ALA A 4 -1.16 -22.88 -20.70
CA ALA A 4 0.16 -22.91 -20.07
C ALA A 4 0.41 -21.64 -19.26
N MET A 5 1.33 -21.70 -18.31
CA MET A 5 1.93 -20.51 -17.72
C MET A 5 2.99 -19.99 -18.69
N GLU A 6 2.80 -18.80 -19.24
CA GLU A 6 3.71 -18.18 -20.21
C GLU A 6 4.35 -16.92 -19.59
N GLY A 7 5.68 -16.84 -19.63
CA GLY A 7 6.43 -15.65 -19.25
C GLY A 7 6.42 -14.58 -20.35
N SER A 8 6.29 -13.33 -19.96
CA SER A 8 6.21 -12.18 -20.86
C SER A 8 6.54 -10.87 -20.14
N VAL A 9 6.61 -9.75 -20.87
CA VAL A 9 6.80 -8.42 -20.27
C VAL A 9 5.72 -8.06 -19.26
N THR A 10 4.49 -8.53 -19.43
CA THR A 10 3.37 -8.29 -18.49
C THR A 10 3.31 -9.29 -17.33
N GLY A 11 4.30 -10.18 -17.20
CA GLY A 11 4.38 -11.17 -16.14
C GLY A 11 4.38 -12.61 -16.63
N GLU A 12 4.38 -13.55 -15.68
CA GLU A 12 4.20 -14.99 -15.92
C GLU A 12 2.77 -15.35 -15.54
N CYS A 13 1.90 -15.49 -16.55
CA CYS A 13 0.46 -15.62 -16.35
C CYS A 13 -0.14 -16.78 -17.16
N GLN A 14 -1.30 -17.26 -16.73
CA GLN A 14 -2.02 -18.30 -17.44
C GLN A 14 -2.40 -17.78 -18.82
N THR A 15 -2.00 -18.50 -19.86
CA THR A 15 -2.24 -18.14 -21.26
C THR A 15 -2.89 -19.31 -21.96
N TRP A 16 -3.96 -19.05 -22.69
CA TRP A 16 -4.64 -20.07 -23.49
C TRP A 16 -4.48 -19.81 -24.98
N TYR A 17 -4.28 -20.89 -25.72
CA TYR A 17 -3.96 -20.87 -27.14
C TYR A 17 -5.09 -21.50 -27.95
N HIS A 18 -5.48 -20.79 -29.00
CA HIS A 18 -6.32 -21.27 -30.07
C HIS A 18 -5.49 -21.35 -31.35
N ILE A 19 -5.25 -22.56 -31.84
CA ILE A 19 -4.42 -22.82 -33.02
C ILE A 19 -5.33 -23.36 -34.11
N SER A 20 -5.40 -22.64 -35.23
CA SER A 20 -6.22 -22.97 -36.39
C SER A 20 -5.36 -23.05 -37.64
N ARG A 21 -5.58 -24.06 -38.48
CA ARG A 21 -5.02 -24.06 -39.84
C ARG A 21 -5.87 -23.13 -40.71
N LEU A 22 -5.24 -22.20 -41.40
CA LEU A 22 -5.93 -21.31 -42.33
C LEU A 22 -6.18 -22.01 -43.67
N PRO A 23 -7.41 -21.97 -44.21
CA PRO A 23 -7.70 -22.43 -45.56
C PRO A 23 -6.91 -21.63 -46.60
N VAL A 24 -6.57 -22.28 -47.71
CA VAL A 24 -5.77 -21.66 -48.79
C VAL A 24 -6.52 -20.46 -49.38
N GLU A 25 -7.83 -20.57 -49.51
CA GLU A 25 -8.70 -19.54 -50.07
C GLU A 25 -8.66 -18.25 -49.25
N VAL A 26 -8.57 -18.36 -47.92
CA VAL A 26 -8.47 -17.21 -47.01
C VAL A 26 -7.12 -16.51 -47.16
N VAL A 27 -6.05 -17.30 -47.31
CA VAL A 27 -4.68 -16.78 -47.49
C VAL A 27 -4.54 -16.07 -48.85
N GLU A 28 -5.15 -16.63 -49.90
CA GLU A 28 -5.18 -16.02 -51.24
C GLU A 28 -6.04 -14.76 -51.28
N ALA A 29 -7.18 -14.75 -50.58
CA ALA A 29 -8.06 -13.59 -50.50
C ALA A 29 -7.45 -12.42 -49.72
N GLU A 30 -6.58 -12.69 -48.73
CA GLU A 30 -5.89 -11.66 -47.95
C GLU A 30 -4.36 -11.82 -47.97
N PRO A 31 -3.68 -11.40 -49.06
CA PRO A 31 -2.23 -11.53 -49.20
C PRO A 31 -1.42 -10.85 -48.09
N LYS A 32 -2.00 -9.84 -47.41
CA LYS A 32 -1.39 -9.12 -46.29
C LYS A 32 -1.19 -9.98 -45.03
N LEU A 33 -1.76 -11.19 -44.98
CA LEU A 33 -1.53 -12.15 -43.89
C LEU A 33 -0.13 -12.75 -43.95
N LEU A 34 0.47 -12.86 -45.14
CA LEU A 34 1.82 -13.38 -45.36
C LEU A 34 2.69 -12.32 -46.06
N PRO A 35 3.39 -11.45 -45.30
CA PRO A 35 4.27 -10.44 -45.89
C PRO A 35 5.44 -11.00 -46.72
N ALA A 36 5.92 -12.20 -46.40
CA ALA A 36 6.98 -12.92 -47.12
C ALA A 36 6.47 -14.32 -47.54
N PRO A 37 5.56 -14.40 -48.53
CA PRO A 37 4.89 -15.64 -48.91
C PRO A 37 5.84 -16.72 -49.44
N GLU A 38 6.97 -16.31 -50.03
CA GLU A 38 8.01 -17.20 -50.55
C GLU A 38 8.58 -18.14 -49.48
N LEU A 39 8.61 -17.71 -48.21
CA LEU A 39 9.10 -18.53 -47.09
C LEU A 39 8.07 -19.55 -46.60
N CYS A 40 6.81 -19.37 -46.98
CA CYS A 40 5.69 -20.26 -46.63
C CYS A 40 5.18 -21.07 -47.81
N GLN A 41 5.87 -21.03 -48.94
CA GLN A 41 5.43 -21.73 -50.15
C GLN A 41 5.37 -23.24 -49.89
N ASN A 42 4.22 -23.84 -50.21
CA ASN A 42 3.91 -25.26 -49.98
C ASN A 42 3.82 -25.69 -48.50
N PHE A 43 3.85 -24.75 -47.56
CA PHE A 43 3.71 -25.05 -46.13
C PHE A 43 2.31 -24.71 -45.62
N PRO A 44 1.75 -25.53 -44.70
CA PRO A 44 0.49 -25.20 -44.05
C PRO A 44 0.63 -23.92 -43.22
N VAL A 45 -0.31 -23.00 -43.45
CA VAL A 45 -0.41 -21.73 -42.73
C VAL A 45 -1.30 -21.91 -41.51
N TYR A 46 -0.87 -21.35 -40.38
CA TYR A 46 -1.59 -21.38 -39.12
C TYR A 46 -1.82 -19.98 -38.59
N GLU A 47 -2.96 -19.83 -37.93
CA GLU A 47 -3.29 -18.75 -37.05
C GLU A 47 -3.22 -19.25 -35.61
N ILE A 48 -2.46 -18.56 -34.79
CA ILE A 48 -2.34 -18.80 -33.35
C ILE A 48 -2.85 -17.55 -32.66
N VAL A 49 -3.97 -17.68 -31.94
CA VAL A 49 -4.47 -16.64 -31.05
C VAL A 49 -4.16 -17.06 -29.64
N LYS A 50 -3.42 -16.21 -28.91
CA LYS A 50 -3.22 -16.36 -27.47
C LYS A 50 -3.96 -15.25 -26.73
N ASN A 51 -4.59 -15.62 -25.65
CA ASN A 51 -5.20 -14.71 -24.70
C ASN A 51 -4.59 -15.00 -23.34
N ARG A 52 -4.19 -13.94 -22.64
CA ARG A 52 -3.58 -14.04 -21.33
C ARG A 52 -4.57 -13.64 -20.25
N ASP A 53 -4.68 -14.51 -19.24
CA ASP A 53 -5.40 -14.24 -18.01
C ASP A 53 -4.50 -13.46 -17.06
N LEU A 54 -4.66 -12.14 -17.01
CA LEU A 54 -3.93 -11.30 -16.06
C LEU A 54 -4.53 -11.36 -14.65
N ASP A 55 -5.63 -12.11 -14.48
CA ASP A 55 -6.20 -12.44 -13.18
C ASP A 55 -5.66 -13.75 -12.57
N ASN A 56 -4.75 -14.42 -13.28
CA ASN A 56 -4.07 -15.62 -12.80
C ASN A 56 -2.57 -15.60 -13.17
N CYS A 57 -1.76 -15.01 -12.31
CA CYS A 57 -0.32 -14.81 -12.53
C CYS A 57 0.54 -15.35 -11.36
N ARG A 58 1.70 -15.92 -11.70
CA ARG A 58 2.76 -16.24 -10.74
C ARG A 58 3.66 -15.04 -10.47
N ILE A 59 3.95 -14.27 -11.51
CA ILE A 59 4.73 -13.03 -11.46
C ILE A 59 3.89 -11.97 -12.12
N LEU A 60 3.61 -10.87 -11.41
CA LEU A 60 2.83 -9.76 -11.91
C LEU A 60 3.59 -8.44 -11.64
N PRO A 61 4.13 -7.76 -12.68
CA PRO A 61 4.84 -6.49 -12.55
C PRO A 61 3.86 -5.32 -12.37
N VAL A 62 2.96 -5.42 -11.40
CA VAL A 62 1.97 -4.40 -11.06
C VAL A 62 2.08 -4.13 -9.57
N PHE A 63 1.96 -2.87 -9.19
CA PHE A 63 1.99 -2.46 -7.79
C PHE A 63 0.93 -1.38 -7.53
N ASN A 64 0.58 -1.21 -6.26
CA ASN A 64 -0.32 -0.16 -5.81
C ASN A 64 0.27 0.50 -4.55
N TYR A 65 0.06 1.81 -4.44
CA TYR A 65 0.24 2.55 -3.20
C TYR A 65 -1.13 2.95 -2.68
N ASN A 66 -1.43 2.60 -1.43
CA ASN A 66 -2.62 3.08 -0.72
C ASN A 66 -3.92 2.94 -1.52
N SER A 67 -4.20 1.75 -2.10
CA SER A 67 -5.50 1.54 -2.74
C SER A 67 -6.61 1.89 -1.76
N ASN A 68 -7.55 2.74 -2.17
CA ASN A 68 -8.63 3.22 -1.30
C ASN A 68 -9.27 2.05 -0.54
N GLN A 69 -9.43 2.23 0.78
CA GLN A 69 -10.14 1.26 1.63
C GLN A 69 -11.55 1.03 1.03
N GLY A 70 -11.78 -0.16 0.48
CA GLY A 70 -13.01 -0.50 -0.26
C GLY A 70 -12.80 -0.96 -1.70
N LEU A 71 -11.59 -0.83 -2.26
CA LEU A 71 -11.19 -1.57 -3.45
C LEU A 71 -10.89 -3.02 -3.06
N ARG A 72 -11.78 -3.94 -3.42
CA ARG A 72 -11.58 -5.39 -3.25
C ARG A 72 -10.82 -5.94 -4.45
N CYS A 73 -9.57 -5.52 -4.57
CA CYS A 73 -8.66 -6.11 -5.55
C CYS A 73 -8.21 -7.48 -5.06
N ASN A 74 -8.30 -8.49 -5.93
CA ASN A 74 -7.72 -9.81 -5.66
C ASN A 74 -6.30 -9.87 -6.22
N LEU A 75 -5.41 -9.04 -5.65
CA LEU A 75 -4.00 -8.99 -6.05
C LEU A 75 -3.21 -10.25 -5.65
N VAL A 76 -3.84 -11.20 -4.94
CA VAL A 76 -3.25 -12.50 -4.62
C VAL A 76 -3.13 -13.36 -5.88
N ASN A 77 -4.13 -13.29 -6.75
CA ASN A 77 -4.19 -14.12 -7.96
C ASN A 77 -4.07 -13.28 -9.24
N GLY A 78 -4.41 -11.99 -9.21
CA GLY A 78 -4.70 -11.24 -10.42
C GLY A 78 -4.56 -9.72 -10.38
N ALA A 79 -4.70 -9.07 -11.54
CA ALA A 79 -4.72 -7.60 -11.69
C ALA A 79 -6.13 -6.98 -11.52
N GLY A 80 -7.16 -7.80 -11.47
CA GLY A 80 -8.57 -7.38 -11.39
C GLY A 80 -8.99 -6.82 -10.04
N CYS A 81 -9.83 -5.79 -10.11
CA CYS A 81 -10.49 -5.17 -8.95
C CYS A 81 -12.01 -5.20 -9.12
N GLU A 82 -12.62 -6.37 -8.90
CA GLU A 82 -14.05 -6.61 -9.17
C GLU A 82 -14.46 -6.02 -10.54
N ASN A 83 -15.50 -5.19 -10.59
CA ASN A 83 -16.00 -4.55 -11.82
C ASN A 83 -15.30 -3.20 -12.13
N LYS A 84 -14.23 -2.86 -11.40
CA LYS A 84 -13.56 -1.54 -11.49
C LYS A 84 -12.34 -1.54 -12.39
N ILE A 85 -11.59 -2.63 -12.45
CA ILE A 85 -10.39 -2.72 -13.29
C ILE A 85 -10.42 -4.07 -13.99
N SER A 86 -10.25 -4.03 -15.32
CA SER A 86 -10.14 -5.22 -16.15
C SER A 86 -8.98 -5.03 -17.11
N HIS A 87 -8.08 -6.01 -17.19
CA HIS A 87 -6.91 -6.00 -18.05
C HIS A 87 -6.91 -7.26 -18.92
N SER A 88 -6.83 -7.07 -20.24
CA SER A 88 -6.79 -8.18 -21.20
C SER A 88 -5.64 -7.99 -22.19
N ASP A 89 -4.89 -9.06 -22.43
CA ASP A 89 -3.84 -9.12 -23.46
C ASP A 89 -4.15 -10.23 -24.45
N THR A 90 -4.26 -9.86 -25.74
CA THR A 90 -4.58 -10.74 -26.85
C THR A 90 -3.55 -10.60 -27.95
N VAL A 91 -2.94 -11.71 -28.36
CA VAL A 91 -1.94 -11.73 -29.42
C VAL A 91 -2.34 -12.70 -30.51
N ARG A 92 -2.36 -12.21 -31.74
CA ARG A 92 -2.63 -12.97 -32.96
C ARG A 92 -1.33 -13.13 -33.75
N ILE A 93 -0.90 -14.36 -33.94
CA ILE A 93 0.30 -14.74 -34.66
C ILE A 93 -0.14 -15.50 -35.92
N ILE A 94 0.44 -15.14 -37.06
CA ILE A 94 0.24 -15.84 -38.33
C ILE A 94 1.61 -16.28 -38.83
N GLY A 95 1.69 -17.53 -39.26
CA GLY A 95 2.92 -18.12 -39.74
C GLY A 95 2.67 -19.46 -40.42
N CYS A 96 3.74 -20.09 -40.87
CA CYS A 96 3.71 -21.41 -41.48
C CYS A 96 4.70 -22.34 -40.79
N THR A 97 4.44 -23.64 -40.88
CA THR A 97 5.34 -24.66 -40.31
C THR A 97 6.12 -25.35 -41.42
N SER A 98 7.45 -25.29 -41.35
CA SER A 98 8.32 -26.00 -42.30
C SER A 98 8.26 -27.51 -42.08
N ASN A 99 8.73 -28.30 -43.05
CA ASN A 99 8.82 -29.76 -42.92
C ASN A 99 9.73 -30.23 -41.77
N GLU A 100 10.67 -29.39 -41.33
CA GLU A 100 11.58 -29.65 -40.21
C GLU A 100 10.96 -29.29 -38.85
N GLY A 101 9.70 -28.83 -38.83
CA GLY A 101 8.99 -28.45 -37.61
C GLY A 101 9.27 -27.03 -37.13
N HIS A 102 9.96 -26.20 -37.93
CA HIS A 102 10.20 -24.80 -37.58
C HIS A 102 8.97 -23.94 -37.90
N PHE A 103 8.52 -23.16 -36.92
CA PHE A 103 7.44 -22.19 -37.13
C PHE A 103 8.00 -20.85 -37.60
N ILE A 104 7.68 -20.47 -38.83
CA ILE A 104 8.10 -19.21 -39.45
C ILE A 104 7.01 -18.18 -39.20
N VAL A 105 7.28 -17.26 -38.27
CA VAL A 105 6.35 -16.17 -37.96
C VAL A 105 6.39 -15.14 -39.08
N GLN A 106 5.23 -14.88 -39.68
CA GLN A 106 5.03 -13.90 -40.75
C GLN A 106 4.52 -12.58 -40.22
N ARG A 107 3.61 -12.65 -39.24
CA ARG A 107 2.97 -11.47 -38.66
C ARG A 107 2.56 -11.73 -37.21
N ILE A 108 2.74 -10.74 -36.36
CA ILE A 108 2.17 -10.68 -35.01
C ILE A 108 1.38 -9.38 -34.87
N LYS A 109 0.17 -9.48 -34.32
CA LYS A 109 -0.61 -8.34 -33.83
C LYS A 109 -0.90 -8.57 -32.34
N SER A 110 -0.42 -7.67 -31.50
CA SER A 110 -0.72 -7.65 -30.07
C SER A 110 -1.72 -6.54 -29.78
N ILE A 111 -2.71 -6.82 -28.93
CA ILE A 111 -3.64 -5.83 -28.39
C ILE A 111 -3.68 -6.04 -26.88
N ASP A 112 -3.20 -5.04 -26.15
CA ASP A 112 -3.29 -4.96 -24.70
C ASP A 112 -4.29 -3.86 -24.34
N LYS A 113 -5.31 -4.20 -23.55
CA LYS A 113 -6.41 -3.30 -23.17
C LYS A 113 -6.58 -3.29 -21.66
N LEU A 114 -6.45 -2.11 -21.07
CA LEU A 114 -6.75 -1.84 -19.66
C LEU A 114 -8.01 -0.97 -19.58
N VAL A 115 -9.00 -1.42 -18.84
CA VAL A 115 -10.26 -0.72 -18.62
C VAL A 115 -10.41 -0.39 -17.15
N VAL A 116 -10.57 0.89 -16.84
CA VAL A 116 -10.80 1.39 -15.48
C VAL A 116 -12.16 2.05 -15.41
N LYS A 117 -13.00 1.56 -14.51
CA LYS A 117 -14.33 2.06 -14.14
C LYS A 117 -14.28 2.49 -12.67
N PRO A 118 -13.92 3.75 -12.38
CA PRO A 118 -13.72 4.22 -11.00
C PRO A 118 -14.91 3.93 -10.07
N PHE A 119 -16.13 3.97 -10.62
CA PHE A 119 -17.36 3.79 -9.85
C PHE A 119 -18.09 2.46 -10.07
N SER A 120 -17.53 1.52 -10.84
CA SER A 120 -18.10 0.17 -11.11
C SER A 120 -19.44 0.08 -11.86
N TYR A 121 -20.29 1.12 -11.84
CA TYR A 121 -21.59 1.16 -12.53
C TYR A 121 -21.46 1.76 -13.95
N GLU A 122 -22.59 2.11 -14.60
CA GLU A 122 -22.71 2.72 -15.94
C GLU A 122 -22.03 4.10 -16.09
N THR A 123 -20.93 4.36 -15.38
CA THR A 123 -20.06 5.50 -15.64
C THR A 123 -19.19 5.25 -16.85
N GLU A 124 -18.75 6.34 -17.47
CA GLU A 124 -17.71 6.32 -18.49
C GLU A 124 -16.50 5.53 -17.98
N ALA A 125 -16.06 4.57 -18.80
CA ALA A 125 -14.85 3.82 -18.54
C ALA A 125 -13.66 4.55 -19.18
N THR A 126 -12.55 4.64 -18.46
CA THR A 126 -11.28 5.06 -19.05
C THR A 126 -10.59 3.83 -19.62
N GLU A 127 -10.21 3.88 -20.88
CA GLU A 127 -9.55 2.76 -21.56
C GLU A 127 -8.13 3.16 -21.97
N GLY A 128 -7.15 2.35 -21.58
CA GLY A 128 -5.81 2.34 -22.15
C GLY A 128 -5.72 1.22 -23.18
N LEU A 129 -5.23 1.52 -24.39
CA LEU A 129 -5.08 0.55 -25.47
C LEU A 129 -3.68 0.65 -26.06
N THR A 130 -2.96 -0.47 -26.06
CA THR A 130 -1.67 -0.61 -26.75
C THR A 130 -1.80 -1.62 -27.87
N VAL A 131 -1.45 -1.21 -29.09
CA VAL A 131 -1.48 -2.07 -30.28
C VAL A 131 -0.07 -2.18 -30.87
N GLN A 132 0.42 -3.41 -31.03
CA GLN A 132 1.72 -3.67 -31.63
C GLN A 132 1.57 -4.49 -32.91
N HIS A 133 2.38 -4.15 -33.91
CA HIS A 133 2.42 -4.83 -35.19
C HIS A 133 3.87 -5.22 -35.51
N LEU A 134 4.13 -6.51 -35.62
CA LEU A 134 5.40 -7.05 -36.10
C LEU A 134 5.13 -7.80 -37.42
N THR A 135 5.86 -7.45 -38.48
CA THR A 135 5.76 -8.14 -39.77
C THR A 135 7.14 -8.55 -40.25
N LEU A 136 7.26 -9.79 -40.72
CA LEU A 136 8.48 -10.27 -41.36
C LEU A 136 8.67 -9.50 -42.67
N ARG A 137 9.86 -8.92 -42.87
CA ARG A 137 10.16 -8.17 -44.10
C ARG A 137 10.97 -9.00 -45.09
N SER A 138 11.98 -9.69 -44.59
CA SER A 138 12.84 -10.58 -45.36
C SER A 138 13.66 -11.46 -44.42
N ALA A 139 14.14 -12.59 -44.92
CA ALA A 139 15.10 -13.44 -44.24
C ALA A 139 16.33 -13.62 -45.14
N THR A 140 17.52 -13.35 -44.61
CA THR A 140 18.78 -13.50 -45.36
C THR A 140 19.72 -14.48 -44.64
N PRO A 141 20.29 -15.47 -45.35
CA PRO A 141 21.27 -16.38 -44.75
C PRO A 141 22.49 -15.61 -44.23
N THR A 142 22.86 -15.84 -42.97
CA THR A 142 24.05 -15.24 -42.35
C THR A 142 24.98 -16.35 -41.88
N GLY A 143 26.26 -16.28 -42.27
CA GLY A 143 27.26 -17.27 -41.85
C GLY A 143 27.59 -17.21 -40.36
N TYR A 144 27.87 -18.36 -39.76
CA TYR A 144 28.14 -18.53 -38.32
C TYR A 144 29.22 -17.59 -37.77
N SER A 145 30.29 -17.32 -38.53
CA SER A 145 31.37 -16.41 -38.12
C SER A 145 30.92 -14.97 -37.87
N LYS A 146 29.90 -14.49 -38.60
CA LYS A 146 29.30 -13.15 -38.41
C LYS A 146 28.34 -13.08 -37.23
N LEU A 147 27.81 -14.21 -36.77
CA LEU A 147 26.94 -14.31 -35.60
C LEU A 147 27.76 -14.25 -34.31
N VAL A 148 28.82 -15.05 -34.21
CA VAL A 148 29.69 -15.10 -33.03
C VAL A 148 30.42 -13.76 -32.81
N SER A 149 30.82 -13.08 -33.89
CA SER A 149 31.47 -11.76 -33.79
C SER A 149 30.55 -10.63 -33.31
N ARG A 150 29.24 -10.86 -33.18
CA ARG A 150 28.24 -9.87 -32.75
C ARG A 150 27.75 -10.07 -31.31
N ILE A 151 28.14 -11.16 -30.66
CA ILE A 151 27.78 -11.38 -29.26
C ILE A 151 28.67 -10.43 -28.44
N SER A 152 28.03 -9.44 -27.81
CA SER A 152 28.71 -8.52 -26.89
C SER A 152 29.44 -9.32 -25.81
N SER A 153 30.60 -8.83 -25.35
CA SER A 153 31.26 -9.39 -24.16
C SER A 153 30.44 -9.21 -22.89
N ASP A 154 29.45 -8.32 -22.91
CA ASP A 154 28.58 -7.97 -21.78
C ASP A 154 27.22 -8.69 -21.86
N VAL A 155 27.26 -10.02 -21.80
CA VAL A 155 26.06 -10.87 -21.88
C VAL A 155 25.34 -10.86 -20.54
N HIS A 156 24.14 -10.29 -20.53
CA HIS A 156 23.25 -10.30 -19.38
C HIS A 156 22.35 -11.56 -19.41
N ILE A 157 22.23 -12.25 -18.28
CA ILE A 157 21.39 -13.45 -18.14
C ILE A 157 20.15 -13.08 -17.34
N TYR A 158 18.98 -13.14 -17.98
CA TYR A 158 17.69 -12.86 -17.36
C TYR A 158 16.96 -14.16 -17.01
N GLN A 159 16.40 -14.24 -15.79
CA GLN A 159 15.61 -15.39 -15.34
C GLN A 159 14.14 -15.31 -15.74
N THR A 160 13.65 -14.09 -15.98
CA THR A 160 12.26 -13.82 -16.35
C THR A 160 12.18 -12.80 -17.48
N LEU A 161 11.10 -12.87 -18.24
CA LEU A 161 10.74 -11.87 -19.25
C LEU A 161 9.86 -10.75 -18.66
N ALA A 162 9.42 -10.89 -17.40
CA ALA A 162 8.61 -9.88 -16.72
C ALA A 162 9.34 -8.54 -16.65
N TYR A 163 8.57 -7.46 -16.81
CA TYR A 163 9.11 -6.11 -16.67
C TYR A 163 9.69 -5.93 -15.26
N SER A 164 10.94 -5.49 -15.21
CA SER A 164 11.62 -5.09 -13.97
C SER A 164 11.72 -3.58 -13.95
N TYR A 165 11.41 -2.99 -12.80
CA TYR A 165 11.52 -1.55 -12.59
C TYR A 165 12.96 -1.11 -12.32
N ASP A 166 13.81 -2.06 -11.95
CA ASP A 166 15.23 -1.86 -11.71
C ASP A 166 16.03 -2.92 -12.48
N ASP A 167 17.01 -2.47 -13.26
CA ASP A 167 17.82 -3.32 -14.13
C ASP A 167 18.64 -4.34 -13.35
N ASP A 168 19.09 -3.97 -12.15
CA ASP A 168 19.88 -4.84 -11.26
C ASP A 168 19.08 -6.07 -10.82
N TYR A 169 17.74 -5.96 -10.84
CA TYR A 169 16.81 -6.99 -10.35
C TYR A 169 16.20 -7.86 -11.44
N LYS A 170 16.54 -7.62 -12.72
CA LYS A 170 16.07 -8.44 -13.85
C LYS A 170 16.59 -9.88 -13.81
N THR A 171 17.63 -10.14 -13.03
CA THR A 171 18.35 -11.42 -13.04
C THR A 171 17.98 -12.32 -11.87
N HIS A 172 17.65 -11.79 -10.69
CA HIS A 172 17.33 -12.55 -9.48
C HIS A 172 16.43 -11.75 -8.53
N GLY A 173 15.36 -12.36 -8.00
CA GLY A 173 14.60 -11.81 -6.88
C GLY A 173 13.40 -10.92 -7.25
N PRO A 174 13.00 -9.98 -6.37
CA PRO A 174 11.86 -9.08 -6.61
C PRO A 174 12.14 -8.16 -7.80
N LEU A 175 11.11 -7.74 -8.54
CA LEU A 175 11.20 -6.89 -9.75
C LEU A 175 11.62 -5.43 -9.46
N MET A 176 11.84 -5.09 -8.19
CA MET A 176 12.22 -3.77 -7.72
C MET A 176 12.87 -3.86 -6.34
N GLY A 177 13.91 -3.07 -6.11
CA GLY A 177 14.53 -2.92 -4.78
C GLY A 177 13.63 -2.19 -3.78
N LYS A 178 13.75 -2.50 -2.50
CA LYS A 178 13.10 -1.71 -1.44
C LYS A 178 13.89 -0.43 -1.15
N PRO A 179 13.23 0.70 -0.87
CA PRO A 179 13.92 1.92 -0.46
C PRO A 179 14.56 1.76 0.92
N THR A 180 15.61 2.53 1.16
CA THR A 180 16.20 2.63 2.51
C THR A 180 15.42 3.66 3.35
N LEU A 181 15.93 3.99 4.54
CA LEU A 181 15.41 5.11 5.33
C LEU A 181 15.73 6.49 4.70
N ARG A 182 16.71 6.54 3.80
CA ARG A 182 17.26 7.79 3.27
C ARG A 182 17.02 7.99 1.79
N ASN A 183 16.85 6.89 1.05
CA ASN A 183 16.74 6.94 -0.41
C ASN A 183 15.33 6.55 -0.84
N VAL A 184 14.83 7.19 -1.88
CA VAL A 184 13.59 6.80 -2.56
C VAL A 184 13.87 5.68 -3.56
N ASN A 185 12.89 4.81 -3.74
CA ASN A 185 12.86 3.88 -4.86
C ASN A 185 11.39 3.67 -5.24
N SER A 186 10.91 4.47 -6.20
CA SER A 186 9.53 4.42 -6.66
C SER A 186 9.48 4.52 -8.17
N PRO A 187 8.72 3.65 -8.85
CA PRO A 187 8.67 3.63 -10.30
C PRO A 187 7.77 4.76 -10.85
N MET A 188 7.14 5.52 -9.96
CA MET A 188 6.38 6.73 -10.29
C MET A 188 7.23 8.01 -10.22
N ILE A 189 8.52 7.90 -9.87
CA ILE A 189 9.43 9.04 -9.90
C ILE A 189 9.65 9.41 -11.36
N MET A 190 9.25 10.61 -11.73
CA MET A 190 9.67 11.17 -13.01
C MET A 190 11.19 11.34 -12.92
N GLU A 191 11.96 10.84 -13.89
CA GLU A 191 13.40 11.09 -14.01
C GLU A 191 13.63 12.59 -14.27
N VAL A 192 13.54 13.38 -13.20
CA VAL A 192 13.65 14.83 -13.19
C VAL A 192 14.74 15.19 -12.21
N GLU A 193 15.59 16.11 -12.62
CA GLU A 193 16.68 16.59 -11.79
C GLU A 193 16.15 17.17 -10.46
N PRO A 194 16.74 16.81 -9.30
CA PRO A 194 16.26 17.23 -7.99
C PRO A 194 16.11 18.75 -7.83
N GLU A 195 16.97 19.54 -8.48
CA GLU A 195 16.90 21.01 -8.43
C GLU A 195 15.63 21.57 -9.11
N ILE A 196 15.15 20.92 -10.18
CA ILE A 196 13.89 21.29 -10.83
C ILE A 196 12.71 21.01 -9.88
N LEU A 197 12.73 19.84 -9.24
CA LEU A 197 11.71 19.44 -8.27
C LEU A 197 11.65 20.38 -7.07
N LYS A 198 12.81 20.76 -6.52
CA LYS A 198 12.89 21.75 -5.41
C LYS A 198 12.34 23.10 -5.81
N LYS A 199 12.70 23.60 -7.01
CA LYS A 199 12.19 24.88 -7.52
C LYS A 199 10.67 24.85 -7.67
N GLU A 200 10.13 23.76 -8.18
CA GLU A 200 8.69 23.58 -8.33
C GLU A 200 7.98 23.45 -6.97
N ALA A 201 8.57 22.72 -6.02
CA ALA A 201 8.07 22.62 -4.66
C ALA A 201 8.03 23.99 -3.96
N LEU A 202 9.05 24.84 -4.16
CA LEU A 202 9.07 26.21 -3.64
C LEU A 202 7.94 27.06 -4.23
N ARG A 203 7.75 26.99 -5.56
CA ARG A 203 6.65 27.70 -6.25
C ARG A 203 5.29 27.27 -5.70
N LEU A 204 5.05 25.97 -5.61
CA LEU A 204 3.81 25.40 -5.10
C LEU A 204 3.56 25.79 -3.64
N LEU A 205 4.58 25.72 -2.79
CA LEU A 205 4.48 26.12 -1.38
C LEU A 205 4.08 27.60 -1.25
N SER A 206 4.74 28.49 -2.00
CA SER A 206 4.39 29.92 -1.99
C SER A 206 2.95 30.17 -2.45
N GLU A 207 2.48 29.47 -3.47
CA GLU A 207 1.09 29.58 -3.94
C GLU A 207 0.08 29.06 -2.92
N ILE A 208 0.37 27.94 -2.25
CA ILE A 208 -0.51 27.37 -1.21
C ILE A 208 -0.61 28.34 -0.03
N ILE A 209 0.52 28.88 0.43
CA ILE A 209 0.53 29.87 1.53
C ILE A 209 -0.31 31.09 1.13
N SER A 210 -0.08 31.63 -0.07
CA SER A 210 -0.85 32.77 -0.57
C SER A 210 -2.35 32.49 -0.68
N ASP A 211 -2.74 31.26 -1.01
CA ASP A 211 -4.15 30.87 -1.07
C ASP A 211 -4.76 30.83 0.33
N VAL A 212 -4.16 30.07 1.26
CA VAL A 212 -4.70 29.81 2.61
C VAL A 212 -4.73 31.08 3.47
N GLU A 213 -3.80 32.01 3.24
CA GLU A 213 -3.78 33.29 3.94
C GLU A 213 -4.70 34.35 3.31
N SER A 214 -5.28 34.08 2.14
CA SER A 214 -6.21 35.02 1.48
C SER A 214 -7.61 34.94 2.07
N GLU A 215 -8.27 36.10 2.25
CA GLU A 215 -9.67 36.14 2.70
C GLU A 215 -10.62 35.40 1.74
N ALA A 216 -10.31 35.43 0.44
CA ALA A 216 -11.07 34.74 -0.60
C ALA A 216 -11.15 33.22 -0.37
N TYR A 217 -10.13 32.61 0.25
CA TYR A 217 -10.15 31.18 0.57
C TYR A 217 -11.23 30.84 1.60
N TYR A 218 -11.50 31.72 2.57
CA TYR A 218 -12.55 31.49 3.57
C TYR A 218 -13.96 31.80 3.04
N VAL A 219 -14.06 32.53 1.94
CA VAL A 219 -15.33 32.82 1.25
C VAL A 219 -15.69 31.69 0.29
N ASP A 220 -14.75 31.27 -0.56
CA ASP A 220 -14.92 30.16 -1.49
C ASP A 220 -13.58 29.43 -1.74
N PRO A 221 -13.27 28.38 -0.95
CA PRO A 221 -12.03 27.61 -1.10
C PRO A 221 -11.88 26.94 -2.47
N SER A 222 -13.00 26.67 -3.16
CA SER A 222 -12.98 25.91 -4.41
C SER A 222 -12.28 26.66 -5.55
N THR A 223 -12.29 27.99 -5.50
CA THR A 223 -11.66 28.86 -6.52
C THR A 223 -10.13 28.81 -6.54
N LYS A 224 -9.51 28.28 -5.48
CA LYS A 224 -8.05 28.30 -5.30
C LYS A 224 -7.36 26.99 -5.71
N HIS A 225 -8.11 25.89 -5.83
CA HIS A 225 -7.57 24.56 -6.16
C HIS A 225 -6.41 24.13 -5.24
N THR A 226 -6.40 24.57 -3.98
CA THR A 226 -5.29 24.36 -3.05
C THR A 226 -4.98 22.88 -2.81
N SER A 227 -6.00 22.02 -2.78
CA SER A 227 -5.84 20.57 -2.65
C SER A 227 -5.04 19.95 -3.81
N GLU A 228 -5.21 20.46 -5.03
CA GLU A 228 -4.44 20.01 -6.19
C GLU A 228 -2.98 20.44 -6.05
N LYS A 229 -2.74 21.68 -5.61
CA LYS A 229 -1.39 22.20 -5.35
C LYS A 229 -0.67 21.41 -4.26
N ILE A 230 -1.34 21.05 -3.17
CA ILE A 230 -0.79 20.18 -2.12
C ILE A 230 -0.45 18.80 -2.69
N ASN A 231 -1.33 18.23 -3.53
CA ASN A 231 -1.08 16.95 -4.18
C ASN A 231 0.12 17.00 -5.15
N MET A 232 0.35 18.12 -5.83
CA MET A 232 1.55 18.34 -6.64
C MET A 232 2.80 18.50 -5.77
N LEU A 233 2.69 19.28 -4.67
CA LEU A 233 3.80 19.51 -3.74
C LEU A 233 4.29 18.19 -3.13
N ARG A 234 3.38 17.37 -2.59
CA ARG A 234 3.77 16.07 -2.01
C ARG A 234 4.43 15.14 -3.03
N ARG A 235 4.06 15.21 -4.32
CA ARG A 235 4.66 14.38 -5.38
C ARG A 235 6.09 14.83 -5.71
N ALA A 236 6.31 16.15 -5.73
CA ALA A 236 7.65 16.70 -5.85
C ALA A 236 8.54 16.24 -4.68
N LEU A 237 8.04 16.36 -3.45
CA LEU A 237 8.77 15.92 -2.25
C LEU A 237 8.96 14.39 -2.18
N ALA A 238 8.00 13.59 -2.65
CA ALA A 238 8.12 12.12 -2.70
C ALA A 238 9.24 11.63 -3.63
N SER A 239 9.74 12.49 -4.52
CA SER A 239 10.82 12.17 -5.45
C SER A 239 12.21 12.57 -4.95
N LEU A 240 12.30 13.18 -3.76
CA LEU A 240 13.55 13.68 -3.18
C LEU A 240 14.08 12.73 -2.10
N ASP A 241 15.39 12.52 -2.10
CA ASP A 241 16.09 11.78 -1.05
C ASP A 241 16.18 12.60 0.24
N TYR A 242 16.55 11.94 1.34
CA TYR A 242 16.60 12.56 2.66
C TYR A 242 17.44 13.85 2.71
N ASN A 243 18.61 13.85 2.08
CA ASN A 243 19.50 15.02 2.10
C ASN A 243 18.91 16.20 1.31
N GLU A 244 18.20 15.90 0.23
CA GLU A 244 17.56 16.90 -0.63
C GLU A 244 16.33 17.49 0.06
N LEU A 245 15.52 16.66 0.70
CA LEU A 245 14.42 17.07 1.56
C LEU A 245 14.92 17.92 2.72
N MET A 246 15.98 17.50 3.39
CA MET A 246 16.58 18.27 4.49
C MET A 246 17.05 19.64 4.00
N GLY A 247 17.67 19.74 2.83
CA GLY A 247 18.05 21.01 2.20
C GLY A 247 16.85 21.89 1.87
N PHE A 248 15.80 21.32 1.26
CA PHE A 248 14.55 22.02 0.97
C PHE A 248 13.88 22.55 2.23
N VAL A 249 13.68 21.69 3.25
CA VAL A 249 13.04 22.08 4.51
C VAL A 249 13.86 23.14 5.23
N ALA A 250 15.20 23.02 5.27
CA ALA A 250 16.05 24.04 5.87
C ALA A 250 15.90 25.42 5.21
N GLN A 251 15.58 25.47 3.92
CA GLN A 251 15.34 26.72 3.19
C GLN A 251 13.98 27.37 3.53
N VAL A 252 12.93 26.57 3.75
CA VAL A 252 11.55 27.08 3.91
C VAL A 252 11.05 27.11 5.35
N TRP A 253 11.78 26.48 6.28
CA TRP A 253 11.36 26.36 7.67
C TRP A 253 11.50 27.69 8.41
N GLU A 254 10.41 28.16 9.00
CA GLU A 254 10.36 29.41 9.75
C GLU A 254 10.56 29.19 11.26
N SER A 255 11.19 30.14 11.94
CA SER A 255 11.35 30.11 13.40
C SER A 255 10.13 30.64 14.17
N LYS A 256 9.07 31.05 13.47
CA LYS A 256 7.86 31.63 14.06
C LYS A 256 7.03 30.55 14.76
N GLU A 257 6.49 30.88 15.93
CA GLU A 257 5.48 30.07 16.60
C GLU A 257 4.20 30.01 15.74
N TRP A 258 3.73 28.81 15.40
CA TRP A 258 2.57 28.59 14.51
C TRP A 258 2.76 29.14 13.08
N SER A 259 3.77 28.64 12.36
CA SER A 259 3.99 28.96 10.95
C SER A 259 3.10 28.12 10.01
N THR A 260 2.33 28.81 9.15
CA THR A 260 1.56 28.20 8.06
C THR A 260 2.46 27.40 7.12
N SER A 261 3.62 27.97 6.77
CA SER A 261 4.64 27.30 5.94
C SER A 261 5.08 25.98 6.57
N ASN A 262 5.46 25.99 7.85
CA ASN A 262 5.90 24.78 8.55
C ASN A 262 4.80 23.72 8.59
N GLN A 263 3.55 24.11 8.83
CA GLN A 263 2.43 23.15 8.83
C GLN A 263 2.21 22.52 7.45
N ILE A 264 2.17 23.32 6.38
CA ILE A 264 2.01 22.82 5.00
C ILE A 264 3.16 21.88 4.64
N VAL A 265 4.40 22.21 5.03
CA VAL A 265 5.57 21.38 4.78
C VAL A 265 5.46 20.03 5.52
N VAL A 266 5.06 20.03 6.80
CA VAL A 266 4.85 18.79 7.57
C VAL A 266 3.76 17.94 6.94
N ASP A 267 2.63 18.53 6.57
CA ASP A 267 1.52 17.82 5.92
C ASP A 267 1.95 17.25 4.57
N ALA A 268 2.67 18.01 3.76
CA ALA A 268 3.17 17.56 2.47
C ALA A 268 4.16 16.39 2.62
N LEU A 269 5.11 16.45 3.57
CA LEU A 269 6.04 15.36 3.86
C LEU A 269 5.33 14.09 4.34
N MET A 270 4.34 14.23 5.23
CA MET A 270 3.55 13.09 5.70
C MET A 270 2.70 12.48 4.59
N LEU A 271 2.11 13.31 3.71
CA LEU A 271 1.34 12.88 2.54
C LEU A 271 2.22 12.30 1.42
N SER A 272 3.50 12.63 1.36
CA SER A 272 4.45 11.97 0.46
C SER A 272 4.63 10.51 0.83
N GLY A 273 4.54 10.14 2.11
CA GLY A 273 4.53 8.73 2.55
C GLY A 273 5.84 7.96 2.37
N THR A 274 6.86 8.58 1.77
CA THR A 274 8.18 7.98 1.52
C THR A 274 8.99 7.89 2.82
N ASN A 275 9.80 6.84 2.95
CA ASN A 275 10.67 6.64 4.10
C ASN A 275 11.52 7.89 4.45
N PRO A 276 12.22 8.56 3.52
CA PRO A 276 13.00 9.75 3.85
C PRO A 276 12.15 10.91 4.38
N SER A 277 10.95 11.15 3.84
CA SER A 277 10.04 12.18 4.34
C SER A 277 9.57 11.89 5.77
N LEU A 278 9.19 10.64 6.04
CA LEU A 278 8.79 10.19 7.38
C LEU A 278 9.93 10.30 8.39
N MET A 279 11.16 9.96 7.97
CA MET A 279 12.35 10.12 8.81
C MET A 279 12.63 11.58 9.12
N LEU A 280 12.48 12.49 8.16
CA LEU A 280 12.69 13.91 8.40
C LEU A 280 11.71 14.47 9.44
N VAL A 281 10.42 14.12 9.33
CA VAL A 281 9.40 14.51 10.31
C VAL A 281 9.71 13.93 11.69
N ARG A 282 10.09 12.64 11.77
CA ARG A 282 10.53 11.99 13.01
C ARG A 282 11.68 12.75 13.68
N GLU A 283 12.72 13.09 12.93
CA GLU A 283 13.87 13.84 13.46
C GLU A 283 13.47 15.23 13.96
N TYR A 284 12.56 15.92 13.27
CA TYR A 284 12.07 17.23 13.70
C TYR A 284 11.22 17.15 14.97
N ILE A 285 10.47 16.06 15.17
CA ILE A 285 9.77 15.81 16.44
C ILE A 285 10.78 15.56 17.56
N LEU A 286 11.80 14.72 17.32
CA LEU A 286 12.85 14.44 18.32
C LEU A 286 13.67 15.68 18.69
N GLN A 287 13.86 16.61 17.76
CA GLN A 287 14.51 17.91 17.99
C GLN A 287 13.59 18.93 18.68
N GLY A 288 12.32 18.61 18.90
CA GLY A 288 11.33 19.53 19.47
C GLY A 288 10.87 20.65 18.52
N LYS A 289 11.23 20.57 17.23
CA LYS A 289 10.76 21.52 16.19
C LYS A 289 9.30 21.31 15.82
N ILE A 290 8.83 20.07 15.93
CA ILE A 290 7.43 19.67 15.78
C ILE A 290 6.98 19.11 17.13
N ALA A 291 6.01 19.76 17.77
CA ALA A 291 5.59 19.41 19.13
C ALA A 291 4.06 19.49 19.30
N GLY A 292 3.56 18.98 20.42
CA GLY A 292 2.15 19.07 20.78
C GLY A 292 1.22 18.42 19.74
N GLU A 293 0.15 19.13 19.39
CA GLU A 293 -0.89 18.64 18.48
C GLU A 293 -0.35 18.38 17.07
N GLN A 294 0.57 19.21 16.57
CA GLN A 294 1.18 19.02 15.26
C GLN A 294 1.91 17.68 15.15
N ALA A 295 2.68 17.30 16.18
CA ALA A 295 3.36 16.01 16.24
C ALA A 295 2.34 14.85 16.26
N VAL A 296 1.27 14.98 17.03
CA VAL A 296 0.21 13.98 17.14
C VAL A 296 -0.50 13.77 15.79
N GLN A 297 -0.82 14.85 15.08
CA GLN A 297 -1.45 14.79 13.76
C GLN A 297 -0.52 14.15 12.72
N ALA A 298 0.75 14.55 12.68
CA ALA A 298 1.75 13.98 11.79
C ALA A 298 1.88 12.45 12.01
N ILE A 299 2.01 12.00 13.26
CA ILE A 299 2.14 10.56 13.56
C ILE A 299 0.84 9.78 13.28
N SER A 300 -0.33 10.42 13.40
CA SER A 300 -1.61 9.80 13.03
C SER A 300 -1.70 9.54 11.51
N ALA A 301 -1.08 10.40 10.71
CA ALA A 301 -1.08 10.28 9.25
C ALA A 301 -0.23 9.11 8.73
N LEU A 302 0.64 8.49 9.53
CA LEU A 302 1.44 7.32 9.12
C LEU A 302 0.58 6.17 8.57
N VAL A 303 -0.56 5.91 9.20
CA VAL A 303 -1.41 4.75 8.89
C VAL A 303 -1.95 4.78 7.45
N PRO A 304 -2.51 5.89 6.95
CA PRO A 304 -2.99 5.97 5.58
C PRO A 304 -1.95 6.37 4.53
N THR A 305 -0.74 6.84 4.90
CA THR A 305 0.20 7.40 3.92
C THR A 305 1.45 6.60 3.65
N VAL A 306 1.95 5.78 4.59
CA VAL A 306 3.20 5.02 4.41
C VAL A 306 3.18 4.22 3.10
N GLU A 307 4.16 4.44 2.23
CA GLU A 307 4.24 3.77 0.93
C GLU A 307 4.98 2.43 1.02
N THR A 308 6.04 2.35 1.84
CA THR A 308 6.94 1.19 1.90
C THR A 308 7.34 0.86 3.35
N PRO A 309 6.59 0.01 4.06
CA PRO A 309 6.82 -0.33 5.47
C PRO A 309 8.00 -1.29 5.66
N THR A 310 9.21 -0.86 5.29
CA THR A 310 10.43 -1.66 5.39
C THR A 310 10.76 -2.02 6.83
N LYS A 311 11.56 -3.08 7.03
CA LYS A 311 11.97 -3.52 8.37
C LYS A 311 12.73 -2.42 9.11
N GLU A 312 13.53 -1.66 8.37
CA GLU A 312 14.28 -0.50 8.86
C GLU A 312 13.33 0.61 9.31
N LEU A 313 12.27 0.92 8.54
CA LEU A 313 11.26 1.92 8.92
C LEU A 313 10.52 1.49 10.19
N LEU A 314 10.03 0.25 10.23
CA LEU A 314 9.32 -0.28 11.40
C LEU A 314 10.21 -0.28 12.66
N THR A 315 11.49 -0.59 12.51
CA THR A 315 12.47 -0.52 13.60
C THR A 315 12.68 0.92 14.07
N SER A 316 12.87 1.86 13.15
CA SER A 316 13.03 3.30 13.46
C SER A 316 11.80 3.89 14.18
N LEU A 317 10.59 3.47 13.78
CA LEU A 317 9.34 3.87 14.43
C LEU A 317 9.18 3.24 15.82
N MET A 318 9.66 2.01 16.01
CA MET A 318 9.70 1.38 17.34
C MET A 318 10.67 2.10 18.28
N GLU A 319 11.84 2.49 17.79
CA GLU A 319 12.79 3.32 18.53
C GLU A 319 12.21 4.69 18.86
N PHE A 320 11.50 5.31 17.91
CA PHE A 320 10.79 6.56 18.12
C PHE A 320 9.77 6.44 19.24
N LEU A 321 8.94 5.38 19.23
CA LEU A 321 7.98 5.10 20.30
C LEU A 321 8.63 5.00 21.68
N LYS A 322 9.85 4.46 21.77
CA LYS A 322 10.61 4.32 23.03
C LYS A 322 11.38 5.58 23.44
N SER A 323 11.48 6.57 22.58
CA SER A 323 12.26 7.79 22.83
C SER A 323 11.72 8.60 24.02
N GLU A 324 12.59 9.31 24.72
CA GLU A 324 12.20 10.16 25.85
C GLU A 324 11.20 11.26 25.45
N VAL A 325 11.38 11.84 24.26
CA VAL A 325 10.47 12.85 23.71
C VAL A 325 9.05 12.31 23.56
N VAL A 326 8.90 11.08 23.05
CA VAL A 326 7.57 10.46 22.92
C VAL A 326 7.05 10.03 24.28
N GLN A 327 7.89 9.41 25.12
CA GLN A 327 7.49 8.89 26.42
C GLN A 327 7.02 9.97 27.40
N SER A 328 7.58 11.18 27.31
CA SER A 328 7.20 12.33 28.14
C SER A 328 5.84 12.95 27.75
N HIS A 329 5.34 12.69 26.54
CA HIS A 329 4.08 13.28 26.05
C HIS A 329 2.99 12.22 25.90
N ARG A 330 2.03 12.20 26.83
CA ARG A 330 0.97 11.17 26.90
C ARG A 330 0.24 10.96 25.57
N GLN A 331 -0.21 12.04 24.91
CA GLN A 331 -0.97 11.94 23.66
C GLN A 331 -0.10 11.40 22.51
N LEU A 332 1.11 11.94 22.35
CA LEU A 332 2.05 11.49 21.33
C LEU A 332 2.43 10.02 21.52
N LYS A 333 2.66 9.59 22.76
CA LYS A 333 2.92 8.18 23.11
C LYS A 333 1.78 7.26 22.68
N ILE A 334 0.56 7.58 23.08
CA ILE A 334 -0.64 6.80 22.76
C ILE A 334 -0.84 6.73 21.24
N THR A 335 -0.79 7.87 20.55
CA THR A 335 -0.96 7.94 19.10
C THR A 335 0.13 7.16 18.37
N THR A 336 1.39 7.27 18.78
CA THR A 336 2.49 6.50 18.17
C THR A 336 2.28 5.00 18.33
N ALA A 337 1.84 4.53 19.50
CA ALA A 337 1.55 3.12 19.74
C ALA A 337 0.39 2.61 18.88
N LEU A 338 -0.68 3.38 18.75
CA LEU A 338 -1.84 3.06 17.91
C LEU A 338 -1.49 3.05 16.42
N SER A 339 -0.77 4.07 15.94
CA SER A 339 -0.33 4.16 14.54
C SER A 339 0.61 3.02 14.16
N LEU A 340 1.63 2.74 14.97
CA LEU A 340 2.60 1.68 14.69
C LEU A 340 1.95 0.30 14.72
N SER A 341 1.10 0.01 15.71
CA SER A 341 0.38 -1.27 15.76
C SER A 341 -0.56 -1.47 14.57
N ARG A 342 -1.25 -0.41 14.13
CA ARG A 342 -2.12 -0.48 12.96
C ARG A 342 -1.33 -0.68 11.67
N LEU A 343 -0.20 0.02 11.51
CA LEU A 343 0.70 -0.17 10.38
C LEU A 343 1.26 -1.60 10.33
N VAL A 344 1.66 -2.16 11.48
CA VAL A 344 2.11 -3.57 11.57
C VAL A 344 1.01 -4.55 11.17
N TYR A 345 -0.23 -4.33 11.57
CA TYR A 345 -1.34 -5.16 11.10
C TYR A 345 -1.51 -5.10 9.59
N GLN A 346 -1.50 -3.89 9.04
CA GLN A 346 -1.68 -3.64 7.61
C GLN A 346 -0.55 -4.24 6.78
N ALA A 347 0.70 -4.13 7.23
CA ALA A 347 1.89 -4.53 6.48
C ALA A 347 2.32 -5.97 6.71
N CYS A 348 2.27 -6.45 7.97
CA CYS A 348 2.89 -7.70 8.36
C CYS A 348 1.89 -8.83 8.64
N VAL A 349 0.62 -8.53 8.95
CA VAL A 349 -0.36 -9.53 9.43
C VAL A 349 -1.46 -9.79 8.42
N ASN A 350 -2.13 -8.74 7.94
CA ASN A 350 -3.24 -8.88 7.01
C ASN A 350 -2.74 -8.96 5.57
N THR A 351 -2.79 -10.17 4.99
CA THR A 351 -2.28 -10.44 3.64
C THR A 351 -2.95 -9.57 2.56
N THR A 352 -4.27 -9.38 2.63
CA THR A 352 -5.01 -8.55 1.66
C THR A 352 -4.58 -7.09 1.73
N HIS A 353 -4.50 -6.52 2.93
CA HIS A 353 -4.03 -5.16 3.14
C HIS A 353 -2.57 -5.01 2.69
N SER A 354 -1.72 -5.99 3.00
CA SER A 354 -0.31 -5.96 2.63
C SER A 354 -0.09 -5.89 1.11
N LEU A 355 -0.95 -6.58 0.34
CA LEU A 355 -0.89 -6.60 -1.11
C LEU A 355 -1.53 -5.36 -1.75
N ASN A 356 -2.61 -4.85 -1.16
CA ASN A 356 -3.39 -3.76 -1.74
C ASN A 356 -2.83 -2.36 -1.43
N MET A 357 -2.14 -2.19 -0.30
CA MET A 357 -1.64 -0.86 0.11
C MET A 357 -0.15 -0.66 -0.16
N PHE A 358 0.62 -1.73 -0.33
CA PHE A 358 2.08 -1.65 -0.50
C PHE A 358 2.52 -2.40 -1.77
N PRO A 359 3.66 -2.03 -2.37
CA PRO A 359 4.14 -2.58 -3.64
C PRO A 359 4.79 -3.97 -3.49
N LYS A 360 4.13 -4.88 -2.76
CA LYS A 360 4.63 -6.20 -2.39
C LYS A 360 4.85 -7.13 -3.59
N LEU A 361 4.06 -7.00 -4.66
CA LEU A 361 4.22 -7.82 -5.87
C LEU A 361 5.52 -7.55 -6.62
N VAL A 362 6.02 -6.31 -6.55
CA VAL A 362 7.25 -5.91 -7.24
C VAL A 362 8.46 -5.84 -6.31
N MET A 363 8.28 -5.46 -5.03
CA MET A 363 9.37 -5.36 -4.05
C MET A 363 9.50 -6.58 -3.12
N GLY A 364 8.56 -7.53 -3.16
CA GLY A 364 8.49 -8.66 -2.26
C GLY A 364 7.94 -8.32 -0.86
N GLU A 365 7.95 -9.31 0.03
CA GLU A 365 7.43 -9.18 1.40
C GLU A 365 8.21 -8.15 2.23
N PHE A 366 7.51 -7.19 2.84
CA PHE A 366 8.15 -6.21 3.72
C PHE A 366 8.42 -6.76 5.12
N CYS A 367 7.46 -7.48 5.70
CA CYS A 367 7.54 -8.05 7.04
C CYS A 367 6.54 -9.20 7.23
N ASN A 368 6.69 -9.96 8.31
CA ASN A 368 5.77 -11.01 8.74
C ASN A 368 5.55 -10.96 10.28
N PRO A 369 4.51 -11.62 10.83
CA PRO A 369 4.19 -11.53 12.25
C PRO A 369 5.26 -12.15 13.17
N SER A 370 6.09 -13.05 12.63
CA SER A 370 7.17 -13.72 13.33
C SER A 370 8.48 -12.91 13.32
N ASP A 371 8.56 -11.81 12.55
CA ASP A 371 9.72 -10.95 12.57
C ASP A 371 9.93 -10.36 13.97
N SER A 372 11.20 -10.26 14.38
CA SER A 372 11.61 -9.78 15.72
C SER A 372 10.97 -8.44 16.10
N ILE A 373 10.80 -7.54 15.14
CA ILE A 373 10.15 -6.23 15.37
C ILE A 373 8.72 -6.36 15.89
N VAL A 374 7.98 -7.38 15.44
CA VAL A 374 6.62 -7.66 15.90
C VAL A 374 6.66 -8.51 17.17
N ALA A 375 7.23 -9.71 17.05
CA ALA A 375 7.13 -10.76 18.07
C ALA A 375 7.92 -10.46 19.35
N SER A 376 9.12 -9.90 19.21
CA SER A 376 10.06 -9.72 20.32
C SER A 376 10.16 -8.28 20.81
N GLN A 377 9.67 -7.31 20.03
CA GLN A 377 9.79 -5.89 20.37
C GLN A 377 8.43 -5.23 20.61
N LEU A 378 7.58 -5.10 19.59
CA LEU A 378 6.34 -4.34 19.69
C LEU A 378 5.33 -5.00 20.65
N VAL A 379 5.04 -6.30 20.47
CA VAL A 379 4.06 -7.00 21.31
C VAL A 379 4.44 -6.99 22.80
N PRO A 380 5.66 -7.38 23.20
CA PRO A 380 6.04 -7.33 24.61
C PRO A 380 6.05 -5.90 25.17
N TYR A 381 6.50 -4.92 24.38
CA TYR A 381 6.53 -3.52 24.81
C TYR A 381 5.12 -2.98 25.09
N LEU A 382 4.17 -3.17 24.19
CA LEU A 382 2.81 -2.69 24.37
C LEU A 382 2.12 -3.36 25.58
N ALA A 383 2.40 -4.65 25.81
CA ALA A 383 1.91 -5.37 26.98
C ALA A 383 2.45 -4.81 28.29
N GLU A 384 3.76 -4.51 28.34
CA GLU A 384 4.36 -3.89 29.53
C GLU A 384 3.81 -2.48 29.74
N GLN A 385 3.66 -1.67 28.68
CA GLN A 385 3.05 -0.35 28.78
C GLN A 385 1.60 -0.40 29.30
N ALA A 386 0.80 -1.37 28.86
CA ALA A 386 -0.55 -1.59 29.38
C ALA A 386 -0.55 -1.94 30.88
N LYS A 387 0.45 -2.69 31.34
CA LYS A 387 0.59 -3.08 32.75
C LYS A 387 0.99 -1.91 33.65
N ILE A 388 1.93 -1.08 33.22
CA ILE A 388 2.44 0.05 34.02
C ILE A 388 1.59 1.32 33.88
N ALA A 389 0.63 1.34 32.95
CA ALA A 389 -0.25 2.49 32.72
C ALA A 389 -0.96 2.93 34.01
N LYS A 390 -0.86 4.24 34.29
CA LYS A 390 -1.36 4.85 35.53
C LYS A 390 -2.86 5.11 35.48
N ASP A 391 -3.38 5.45 34.30
CA ASP A 391 -4.79 5.74 34.07
C ASP A 391 -5.46 4.70 33.18
N ALA A 392 -6.77 4.54 33.35
CA ALA A 392 -7.56 3.56 32.60
C ALA A 392 -7.58 3.85 31.09
N GLY A 393 -7.51 5.13 30.70
CA GLY A 393 -7.48 5.54 29.28
C GLY A 393 -6.17 5.12 28.61
N GLU A 394 -5.03 5.36 29.26
CA GLU A 394 -3.71 4.93 28.80
C GLU A 394 -3.62 3.41 28.73
N ARG A 395 -4.10 2.70 29.76
CA ARG A 395 -4.17 1.23 29.75
C ARG A 395 -5.00 0.72 28.57
N MET A 396 -6.18 1.30 28.37
CA MET A 396 -7.07 0.92 27.26
C MET A 396 -6.42 1.19 25.90
N ALA A 397 -5.71 2.32 25.76
CA ALA A 397 -5.00 2.65 24.53
C ALA A 397 -3.92 1.61 24.17
N PHE A 398 -3.10 1.17 25.14
CA PHE A 398 -2.09 0.13 24.89
C PHE A 398 -2.70 -1.25 24.65
N LEU A 399 -3.80 -1.60 25.33
CA LEU A 399 -4.56 -2.82 25.01
C LEU A 399 -5.19 -2.76 23.61
N THR A 400 -5.63 -1.58 23.19
CA THR A 400 -6.15 -1.34 21.83
C THR A 400 -5.03 -1.47 20.80
N ALA A 401 -3.84 -0.92 21.09
CA ALA A 401 -2.66 -1.10 20.24
C ALA A 401 -2.25 -2.57 20.13
N LEU A 402 -2.30 -3.36 21.21
CA LEU A 402 -2.12 -4.81 21.13
C LEU A 402 -3.18 -5.47 20.24
N GLY A 403 -4.45 -5.12 20.45
CA GLY A 403 -5.57 -5.63 19.66
C GLY A 403 -5.45 -5.31 18.16
N ASN A 404 -4.95 -4.11 17.82
CA ASN A 404 -4.74 -3.68 16.45
C ASN A 404 -3.85 -4.63 15.66
N ILE A 405 -2.84 -5.24 16.28
CA ILE A 405 -1.91 -6.18 15.64
C ILE A 405 -2.67 -7.37 15.02
N GLY A 406 -3.78 -7.80 15.62
CA GLY A 406 -4.69 -8.76 15.00
C GLY A 406 -4.08 -10.15 14.72
N HIS A 407 -3.12 -10.59 15.54
CA HIS A 407 -2.43 -11.88 15.40
C HIS A 407 -2.46 -12.67 16.71
N GLU A 408 -2.49 -14.01 16.66
CA GLU A 408 -2.61 -14.87 17.85
C GLU A 408 -1.47 -14.71 18.88
N ILE A 409 -0.33 -14.19 18.44
CA ILE A 409 0.83 -13.91 19.29
C ILE A 409 0.51 -12.95 20.45
N ILE A 410 -0.54 -12.14 20.36
CA ILE A 410 -0.95 -11.23 21.43
C ILE A 410 -1.71 -11.95 22.56
N VAL A 411 -2.27 -13.13 22.31
CA VAL A 411 -3.18 -13.83 23.23
C VAL A 411 -2.56 -14.05 24.62
N PRO A 412 -1.31 -14.53 24.76
CA PRO A 412 -0.67 -14.70 26.06
C PRO A 412 -0.54 -13.39 26.85
N PHE A 413 -0.38 -12.26 26.15
CA PHE A 413 -0.19 -10.94 26.76
C PHE A 413 -1.50 -10.27 27.14
N VAL A 414 -2.58 -10.52 26.41
CA VAL A 414 -3.91 -9.94 26.70
C VAL A 414 -4.68 -10.77 27.73
N LYS A 415 -4.44 -12.09 27.80
CA LYS A 415 -5.14 -13.01 28.72
C LYS A 415 -5.09 -12.55 30.19
N PRO A 416 -3.98 -12.07 30.78
CA PRO A 416 -3.95 -11.56 32.15
C PRO A 416 -4.94 -10.40 32.38
N PHE A 417 -5.11 -9.51 31.41
CA PHE A 417 -6.04 -8.38 31.53
C PHE A 417 -7.50 -8.80 31.46
N ILE A 418 -7.81 -9.86 30.71
CA ILE A 418 -9.16 -10.45 30.65
C ILE A 418 -9.45 -11.28 31.90
N THR A 419 -8.47 -12.02 32.40
CA THR A 419 -8.63 -12.94 33.55
C THR A 419 -8.53 -12.23 34.90
N SER A 420 -7.83 -11.09 34.97
CA SER A 420 -7.82 -10.18 36.13
C SER A 420 -9.11 -9.38 36.29
N CYS A 421 -10.06 -9.48 35.34
CA CYS A 421 -11.47 -9.30 35.64
C CYS A 421 -11.95 -10.49 36.48
N GLU A 422 -11.40 -10.62 37.69
CA GLU A 422 -12.05 -11.42 38.71
C GLU A 422 -13.47 -10.85 38.89
N PRO A 423 -14.50 -11.70 38.95
CA PRO A 423 -15.88 -11.23 39.10
C PRO A 423 -16.00 -10.19 40.21
N SER A 424 -15.28 -10.38 41.33
CA SER A 424 -15.27 -9.57 42.55
C SER A 424 -15.12 -8.06 42.37
N SER A 425 -14.50 -7.56 41.29
CA SER A 425 -14.36 -6.11 41.05
C SER A 425 -15.45 -5.50 40.16
N HIS A 426 -16.41 -6.29 39.68
CA HIS A 426 -17.56 -5.81 38.93
C HIS A 426 -18.68 -5.46 39.92
N TYR A 427 -19.32 -4.28 39.81
CA TYR A 427 -20.47 -3.90 40.63
C TYR A 427 -21.54 -5.01 40.73
N GLU A 428 -21.67 -5.82 39.69
CA GLU A 428 -22.52 -7.00 39.64
C GLU A 428 -22.10 -8.10 40.62
N SER A 429 -20.80 -8.42 40.70
CA SER A 429 -20.32 -9.44 41.63
C SER A 429 -20.31 -8.95 43.06
N GLU A 430 -19.93 -7.69 43.32
CA GLU A 430 -20.11 -7.12 44.67
C GLU A 430 -21.59 -7.12 45.08
N TRP A 431 -22.51 -6.90 44.14
CA TRP A 431 -23.93 -7.00 44.39
C TRP A 431 -24.34 -8.46 44.67
N TYR A 432 -23.84 -9.43 43.90
CA TYR A 432 -24.08 -10.85 44.15
C TYR A 432 -23.53 -11.33 45.50
N GLU A 433 -22.33 -10.88 45.89
CA GLU A 433 -21.73 -11.18 47.19
C GLU A 433 -22.52 -10.53 48.34
N ARG A 434 -22.84 -9.23 48.24
CA ARG A 434 -23.67 -8.53 49.25
C ARG A 434 -25.07 -9.14 49.40
N ASN A 435 -25.63 -9.69 48.34
CA ASN A 435 -26.97 -10.28 48.33
C ASN A 435 -26.98 -11.81 48.35
N GLN A 436 -25.83 -12.45 48.60
CA GLN A 436 -25.67 -13.90 48.45
C GLN A 436 -26.73 -14.70 49.25
N ARG A 437 -27.07 -14.25 50.47
CA ARG A 437 -28.11 -14.87 51.31
C ARG A 437 -29.51 -14.79 50.71
N ASN A 438 -29.83 -13.71 50.02
CA ASN A 438 -31.14 -13.46 49.40
C ASN A 438 -31.29 -14.12 48.02
N LEU A 439 -30.18 -14.57 47.44
CA LEU A 439 -30.11 -15.15 46.10
C LEU A 439 -29.86 -16.66 46.13
N ALA A 440 -29.50 -17.23 47.29
CA ALA A 440 -29.13 -18.65 47.45
C ALA A 440 -30.20 -19.66 47.00
N SER A 441 -31.48 -19.29 47.04
CA SER A 441 -32.61 -20.14 46.63
C SER A 441 -33.09 -19.90 45.20
N LEU A 442 -32.49 -18.96 44.46
CA LEU A 442 -32.93 -18.56 43.13
C LEU A 442 -32.14 -19.25 42.03
N SER A 443 -32.79 -19.49 40.89
CA SER A 443 -32.09 -19.95 39.68
C SER A 443 -31.18 -18.85 39.11
N LYS A 444 -30.17 -19.24 38.33
CA LYS A 444 -29.27 -18.29 37.64
C LYS A 444 -30.02 -17.25 36.80
N LYS A 445 -31.15 -17.64 36.19
CA LYS A 445 -31.99 -16.75 35.37
C LYS A 445 -32.69 -15.69 36.21
N GLU A 446 -33.19 -16.05 37.39
CA GLU A 446 -33.86 -15.14 38.33
C GLU A 446 -32.86 -14.20 39.00
N MET A 447 -31.69 -14.72 39.38
CA MET A 447 -30.56 -13.93 39.88
C MET A 447 -30.14 -12.84 38.89
N ARG A 448 -30.08 -13.15 37.58
CA ARG A 448 -29.74 -12.17 36.54
C ARG A 448 -30.84 -11.13 36.34
N LYS A 449 -32.11 -11.52 36.43
CA LYS A 449 -33.26 -10.59 36.34
C LYS A 449 -33.23 -9.56 37.48
N LYS A 450 -33.00 -10.01 38.72
CA LYS A 450 -32.89 -9.12 39.88
C LYS A 450 -31.70 -8.17 39.80
N TRP A 451 -30.56 -8.62 39.28
CA TRP A 451 -29.42 -7.73 39.03
C TRP A 451 -29.77 -6.63 38.01
N ILE A 452 -30.43 -6.98 36.91
CA ILE A 452 -30.81 -6.00 35.88
C ILE A 452 -31.76 -4.94 36.45
N GLU A 453 -32.68 -5.32 37.33
CA GLU A 453 -33.54 -4.38 38.06
C GLU A 453 -32.75 -3.48 39.01
N ALA A 454 -31.86 -4.06 39.83
CA ALA A 454 -31.00 -3.29 40.75
C ALA A 454 -30.06 -2.32 40.02
N LYS A 455 -29.53 -2.74 38.87
CA LYS A 455 -28.66 -1.91 38.00
C LYS A 455 -29.41 -0.68 37.48
N LYS A 456 -30.69 -0.80 37.15
CA LYS A 456 -31.52 0.35 36.73
C LYS A 456 -31.66 1.37 37.86
N THR A 457 -31.87 0.91 39.09
CA THR A 457 -31.99 1.78 40.26
C THR A 457 -30.67 2.46 40.63
N LEU A 458 -29.54 1.76 40.48
CA LEU A 458 -28.20 2.32 40.69
C LEU A 458 -27.87 3.42 39.68
N ASN A 459 -28.24 3.23 38.41
CA ASN A 459 -28.02 4.24 37.37
C ASN A 459 -28.91 5.48 37.57
N LEU A 460 -30.15 5.31 38.06
CA LEU A 460 -31.04 6.42 38.40
C LEU A 460 -30.49 7.30 39.53
N LYS A 461 -30.01 6.68 40.63
CA LYS A 461 -29.37 7.41 41.73
C LYS A 461 -28.13 8.17 41.31
N LYS A 462 -27.35 7.61 40.37
CA LYS A 462 -26.14 8.26 39.84
C LYS A 462 -26.49 9.50 39.00
N TYR A 463 -27.59 9.44 38.26
CA TYR A 463 -28.10 10.56 37.48
C TYR A 463 -28.66 11.68 38.37
N GLU A 464 -29.29 11.34 39.51
CA GLU A 464 -29.75 12.31 40.52
C GLU A 464 -28.56 12.99 41.23
N GLN A 465 -27.51 12.23 41.58
CA GLN A 465 -26.28 12.76 42.18
C GLN A 465 -25.51 13.69 41.22
N GLU A 466 -25.40 13.33 39.93
CA GLU A 466 -24.79 14.20 38.92
C GLU A 466 -25.59 15.51 38.72
N GLN A 467 -26.92 15.49 38.89
CA GLN A 467 -27.73 16.71 38.87
C GLN A 467 -27.57 17.57 40.13
N GLU A 468 -27.46 16.97 41.32
CA GLU A 468 -27.19 17.71 42.56
C GLU A 468 -25.80 18.37 42.55
N ASP A 469 -24.78 17.68 42.05
CA ASP A 469 -23.42 18.22 41.94
C ASP A 469 -23.33 19.38 40.92
N ILE A 470 -24.11 19.35 39.83
CA ILE A 470 -24.22 20.44 38.85
C ILE A 470 -24.94 21.67 39.43
N VAL A 471 -25.87 21.47 40.36
CA VAL A 471 -26.59 22.56 41.06
C VAL A 471 -25.72 23.19 42.15
N LEU A 472 -24.82 22.44 42.77
CA LEU A 472 -23.85 22.92 43.77
C LEU A 472 -22.60 23.60 43.16
N SER A 473 -22.36 23.41 41.86
CA SER A 473 -21.24 24.03 41.11
C SER A 473 -21.63 25.29 40.32
N ARG A 474 -22.85 25.81 40.51
CA ARG A 474 -23.30 27.15 40.07
C ARG A 474 -23.47 28.04 41.28
#